data_AF-A0A4R7M256-F1
#
_entry.id   AF-A0A4R7M256-F1
#
_cell.length_a   1.000
_cell.length_b   1.000
_cell.length_c   1.000
_cell.angle_alpha   90.00
_cell.angle_beta   90.00
_cell.angle_gamma   90.00
#
_symmetry.space_group_name_H-M   'P 1'
#
loop_
_entity.id
_entity.type
_entity.pdbx_description
1 polymer ?
#
loop_
_entity_poly.entity_id
_entity_poly.type
_entity_poly.pdbx_seq_one_letter_code
_entity_poly.pdbx_strand_id
1 'polypeptide(L)'
;MDDHSRYLYCEILPGETKENASAFMRNAIAASAAQGVKIQRVLTANVSCYRSRALAAVLADAGIEAVAFAVRGSSQSATSKFGYWV
;
A
#
# COMPACT_ATOMS: atom_id res chain seq x y z
N MET A 1 2.62 0.25 -6.51
CA MET A 1 3.34 1.04 -7.53
C MET A 1 3.82 2.33 -6.87
N ASP A 2 5.02 2.80 -7.20
CA ASP A 2 5.44 4.17 -6.88
C ASP A 2 5.00 5.13 -7.99
N ASP A 3 4.34 6.22 -7.62
CA ASP A 3 3.74 7.15 -8.58
C ASP A 3 4.76 8.00 -9.33
N HIS A 4 5.92 8.25 -8.73
CA HIS A 4 6.94 9.10 -9.29
C HIS A 4 7.85 8.34 -10.27
N SER A 5 8.44 7.24 -9.81
CA SER A 5 9.39 6.44 -10.58
C SER A 5 8.74 5.37 -11.45
N ARG A 6 7.44 5.11 -11.26
CA ARG A 6 6.74 3.94 -11.83
C ARG A 6 7.34 2.60 -11.43
N TYR A 7 8.16 2.57 -10.39
CA TYR A 7 8.67 1.33 -9.82
C TYR A 7 7.53 0.45 -9.31
N LEU A 8 7.64 -0.84 -9.59
CA LEU A 8 6.68 -1.86 -9.21
C LEU A 8 7.40 -2.99 -8.50
N TYR A 9 6.86 -3.36 -7.36
CA TYR A 9 7.19 -4.61 -6.69
C TYR A 9 6.00 -5.56 -6.81
N CYS A 10 6.26 -6.79 -7.24
CA CYS A 10 5.27 -7.85 -7.30
C CYS A 10 5.86 -9.17 -6.81
N GLU A 11 5.01 -9.99 -6.20
CA GLU A 11 5.32 -11.36 -5.83
C GLU A 11 4.03 -12.17 -5.84
N ILE A 12 4.16 -13.48 -6.01
CA ILE A 12 3.02 -14.43 -6.02
C ILE A 12 2.96 -15.08 -4.65
N LEU A 13 1.82 -14.97 -3.97
CA LEU A 13 1.60 -15.56 -2.65
C LEU A 13 0.48 -16.62 -2.69
N PRO A 14 0.49 -17.61 -1.79
CA PRO A 14 -0.46 -18.73 -1.82
C PRO A 14 -1.93 -18.37 -1.60
N GLY A 15 -2.25 -17.15 -1.18
CA GLY A 15 -3.63 -16.73 -0.95
C GLY A 15 -3.80 -15.32 -0.40
N GLU A 16 -5.05 -14.88 -0.33
CA GLU A 16 -5.45 -13.55 0.12
C GLU A 16 -5.71 -13.53 1.64
N THR A 17 -4.68 -13.84 2.42
CA THR A 17 -4.75 -13.85 3.90
C THR A 17 -4.05 -12.63 4.49
N LYS A 18 -4.34 -12.33 5.76
CA LYS A 18 -3.66 -11.24 6.49
C LYS A 18 -2.16 -11.52 6.65
N GLU A 19 -1.77 -12.79 6.79
CA GLU A 19 -0.38 -13.23 6.90
C GLU A 19 0.37 -12.94 5.60
N ASN A 20 -0.23 -13.34 4.48
CA ASN A 20 0.34 -13.10 3.15
C ASN A 20 0.40 -11.61 2.83
N ALA A 21 -0.66 -10.83 3.09
CA ALA A 21 -0.63 -9.38 2.90
C ALA A 21 0.43 -8.67 3.76
N SER A 22 0.65 -9.15 4.99
CA SER A 22 1.68 -8.59 5.88
C SER A 22 3.10 -8.96 5.42
N ALA A 23 3.30 -10.19 4.93
CA ALA A 23 4.56 -10.61 4.32
C ALA A 23 4.87 -9.78 3.07
N PHE A 24 3.87 -9.62 2.19
CA PHE A 24 3.94 -8.77 1.01
C PHE A 24 4.41 -7.36 1.34
N MET A 25 3.76 -6.72 2.32
CA MET A 25 4.10 -5.36 2.67
C MET A 25 5.54 -5.22 3.19
N ARG A 26 6.02 -6.17 4.01
CA ARG A 26 7.41 -6.16 4.47
C ARG A 26 8.39 -6.29 3.30
N ASN A 27 8.13 -7.22 2.40
CA ASN A 27 9.00 -7.46 1.24
C ASN A 27 9.00 -6.24 0.30
N ALA A 28 7.83 -5.65 0.05
CA ALA A 28 7.69 -4.45 -0.76
C ALA A 28 8.45 -3.26 -0.16
N ILE A 29 8.34 -3.03 1.15
CA ILE A 29 9.09 -1.96 1.84
C ILE A 29 10.60 -2.17 1.70
N ALA A 30 11.08 -3.39 1.93
CA ALA A 30 12.50 -3.71 1.80
C ALA A 30 13.01 -3.54 0.36
N ALA A 31 12.23 -3.99 -0.63
CA ALA A 31 12.57 -3.85 -2.05
C ALA A 31 12.61 -2.37 -2.48
N SER A 32 11.63 -1.58 -2.07
CA SER A 32 11.62 -0.13 -2.34
C SER A 32 12.82 0.58 -1.69
N ALA A 33 13.15 0.24 -0.44
CA ALA A 33 14.32 0.81 0.24
C ALA A 33 15.63 0.46 -0.48
N ALA A 34 15.76 -0.77 -1.01
CA ALA A 34 16.92 -1.18 -1.81
C ALA A 34 17.05 -0.39 -3.12
N GLN A 35 15.95 0.17 -3.64
CA GLN A 35 15.95 1.07 -4.80
C GLN A 35 16.12 2.55 -4.40
N GLY A 36 16.37 2.86 -3.13
CA GLY A 36 16.47 4.23 -2.62
C GLY A 36 15.13 4.95 -2.46
N VAL A 37 14.01 4.23 -2.58
CA VAL A 37 12.66 4.79 -2.41
C VAL A 37 12.22 4.65 -0.96
N LYS A 38 11.97 5.79 -0.30
CA LYS A 38 11.38 5.83 1.04
C LYS A 38 9.87 5.97 0.94
N ILE A 39 9.16 4.91 1.32
CA ILE A 39 7.69 4.93 1.41
C ILE A 39 7.27 5.77 2.62
N GLN A 40 6.36 6.70 2.43
CA GLN A 40 5.79 7.51 3.52
C GLN A 40 4.32 7.14 3.79
N ARG A 41 3.58 6.83 2.72
CA ARG A 41 2.16 6.52 2.76
C ARG A 41 1.86 5.38 1.80
N VAL A 42 0.91 4.53 2.18
CA VAL A 42 0.42 3.44 1.34
C VAL A 42 -1.09 3.56 1.19
N LEU A 43 -1.56 3.48 -0.05
CA LEU A 43 -2.97 3.28 -0.38
C LEU A 43 -3.20 1.79 -0.63
N THR A 44 -4.13 1.18 0.11
CA THR A 44 -4.49 -0.24 -0.07
C THR A 44 -5.92 -0.40 -0.57
N ALA A 45 -6.20 -1.54 -1.19
CA ALA A 45 -7.56 -1.93 -1.52
C ALA A 45 -8.39 -2.17 -0.23
N ASN A 46 -9.70 -1.92 -0.29
CA ASN A 46 -10.63 -2.11 0.83
C ASN A 46 -11.06 -3.57 1.00
N VAL A 47 -10.12 -4.50 0.94
CA VAL A 47 -10.34 -5.93 1.22
C VAL A 47 -9.83 -6.27 2.62
N SER A 48 -10.37 -7.34 3.20
CA SER A 48 -10.20 -7.66 4.63
C SER A 48 -8.74 -7.90 5.03
N CYS A 49 -7.93 -8.51 4.15
CA CYS A 49 -6.51 -8.78 4.40
C CYS A 49 -5.70 -7.49 4.61
N TYR A 50 -5.97 -6.44 3.81
CA TYR A 50 -5.31 -5.14 3.92
C TYR A 50 -5.87 -4.22 5.03
N ARG A 51 -6.94 -4.64 5.70
CA ARG A 51 -7.49 -3.96 6.88
C ARG A 51 -7.15 -4.66 8.19
N SER A 52 -6.26 -5.65 8.14
CA SER A 52 -5.87 -6.44 9.29
C SER A 52 -4.97 -5.67 10.26
N ARG A 53 -5.07 -5.98 11.55
CA ARG A 53 -4.14 -5.45 12.58
C ARG A 53 -2.70 -5.87 12.33
N ALA A 54 -2.49 -7.04 11.72
CA ALA A 54 -1.16 -7.53 11.37
C ALA A 54 -0.47 -6.61 10.37
N LEU A 55 -1.19 -6.17 9.33
CA LEU A 55 -0.65 -5.22 8.37
C LEU A 55 -0.45 -3.84 8.99
N ALA A 56 -1.40 -3.38 9.82
CA ALA A 56 -1.27 -2.10 10.51
C ALA A 56 -0.01 -2.04 11.40
N ALA A 57 0.35 -3.15 12.07
CA ALA A 57 1.59 -3.26 12.83
C ALA A 57 2.83 -3.12 11.93
N VAL A 58 2.85 -3.79 10.77
CA VAL A 58 3.95 -3.67 9.79
C VAL A 58 4.17 -2.22 9.35
N LEU A 59 3.08 -1.51 9.06
CA LEU A 59 3.15 -0.11 8.64
C LEU A 59 3.60 0.81 9.79
N ALA A 60 3.09 0.57 11.01
CA ALA A 60 3.48 1.33 12.19
C ALA A 60 4.97 1.15 12.52
N ASP A 61 5.47 -0.09 12.48
CA ASP A 61 6.90 -0.40 12.72
C ASP A 61 7.81 0.27 11.68
N ALA A 62 7.32 0.42 10.45
CA ALA A 62 8.04 1.11 9.38
C ALA A 62 7.85 2.64 9.38
N GLY A 63 7.01 3.20 10.26
CA GLY A 63 6.68 4.62 10.28
C GLY A 63 5.91 5.08 9.04
N ILE A 64 5.11 4.20 8.43
CA ILE A 64 4.34 4.44 7.21
C ILE A 64 2.86 4.64 7.57
N GLU A 65 2.24 5.67 7.03
CA GLU A 65 0.82 5.95 7.23
C GLU A 65 -0.04 5.19 6.19
N ALA A 66 -1.08 4.51 6.67
CA ALA A 66 -2.09 3.89 5.80
C ALA A 66 -3.15 4.93 5.40
N VAL A 67 -3.38 5.07 4.09
CA VAL A 67 -4.43 5.94 3.56
C VAL A 67 -5.64 5.07 3.18
N ALA A 68 -6.80 5.36 3.78
CA ALA A 68 -8.04 4.71 3.41
C ALA A 68 -8.70 5.45 2.23
N PHE A 69 -9.09 4.72 1.18
CA PHE A 69 -9.96 5.28 0.16
C PHE A 69 -11.38 5.41 0.70
N ALA A 70 -11.81 6.63 1.02
CA ALA A 70 -13.20 6.93 1.33
C ALA A 70 -13.88 7.49 0.06
N VAL A 71 -14.80 6.73 -0.54
CA VAL A 71 -15.70 7.29 -1.56
C VAL A 71 -16.67 8.23 -0.84
N ARG A 72 -16.39 9.53 -0.87
CA ARG A 72 -17.45 10.53 -0.63
C ARG A 72 -18.32 10.61 -1.88
N GLY A 73 -19.61 10.86 -1.68
CA GLY A 73 -20.66 10.83 -2.69
C GLY A 73 -20.32 11.55 -3.99
N SER A 74 -20.98 11.10 -5.05
CA SER A 74 -20.88 11.54 -6.44
C SER A 74 -20.77 13.06 -6.63
N SER A 75 -19.93 13.42 -7.61
CA SER A 75 -19.66 14.76 -8.17
C SER A 75 -18.68 15.65 -7.39
N GLN A 76 -17.40 15.63 -7.80
CA GLN A 76 -16.68 16.85 -8.17
C GLN A 76 -15.35 16.57 -8.88
N SER A 77 -15.14 17.28 -9.99
CA SER A 77 -13.84 17.44 -10.64
C SER A 77 -12.88 18.21 -9.74
N ALA A 78 -11.77 17.58 -9.35
CA ALA A 78 -10.61 18.29 -8.83
C ALA A 78 -9.35 17.47 -9.14
N THR A 79 -8.51 18.04 -9.98
CA THR A 79 -7.15 17.62 -10.27
C THR A 79 -6.32 17.67 -8.99
N SER A 80 -6.16 16.51 -8.33
CA SER A 80 -5.10 16.28 -7.35
C SER A 80 -4.39 14.99 -7.75
N LYS A 81 -3.09 15.13 -8.05
CA LYS A 81 -2.15 14.03 -8.35
C LYS A 81 -2.10 13.07 -7.16
N PHE A 82 -2.94 12.04 -7.20
CA PHE A 82 -2.80 10.82 -6.42
C PHE A 82 -2.86 9.69 -7.43
N GLY A 83 -1.71 9.10 -7.74
CA GLY A 83 -1.64 7.97 -8.64
C GLY A 83 -2.06 6.68 -7.93
N TYR A 84 -2.26 5.67 -8.75
CA TYR A 84 -3.43 4.80 -8.69
C TYR A 84 -3.06 3.31 -8.60
N TRP A 85 -3.90 2.59 -7.85
CA TRP A 85 -4.35 1.17 -7.87
C TRP A 85 -3.32 0.01 -7.89
N VAL A 86 -3.64 -0.98 -7.04
CA VAL A 86 -3.16 -2.38 -7.07
C VAL A 86 -3.63 -3.07 -8.34
#